data_AF-A0A915LP92-F1
#
_entry.id   AF-A0A915LP92-F1
#
_cell.length_a   1.000
_cell.length_b   1.000
_cell.length_c   1.000
_cell.angle_alpha   90.00
_cell.angle_beta   90.00
_cell.angle_gamma   90.00
#
_symmetry.space_group_name_H-M   'P 1'
#
loop_
_entity.id
_entity.type
_entity.pdbx_description
1 polymer ?
#
loop_
_entity_poly.entity_id
_entity_poly.type
_entity_poly.pdbx_seq_one_letter_code
_entity_poly.pdbx_strand_id
1 'polypeptide(L)'
;MTTTIPGSLVNKTKKHFMGMSAPAGYVAGVGRGATGFTTRSDIGPGVDLPADPGMAGAAAGATPAKKPKDDDNDEPEDLNDANYDEFEGYGGSLFAKDPYDKDDQEADEIYHAVDMRQDERRRDYRERKYKEAVENYRKERPKIQQQFSDLRRQLATVKEEEWASIPEVGDSRNRSKRNPRME
;
A
#
# COMPACT_ATOMS: atom_id res chain seq x y z
N MET A 1 32.05 -30.01 -15.04
CA MET A 1 30.98 -31.03 -15.02
C MET A 1 29.75 -30.39 -14.41
N THR A 2 28.68 -30.17 -15.18
CA THR A 2 27.46 -29.50 -14.71
C THR A 2 26.37 -30.53 -14.46
N THR A 3 26.02 -30.73 -13.19
CA THR A 3 24.97 -31.64 -12.76
C THR A 3 23.62 -31.16 -13.29
N THR A 4 22.99 -31.97 -14.13
CA THR A 4 21.69 -31.68 -14.75
C THR A 4 20.60 -32.30 -13.89
N ILE A 5 19.74 -31.46 -13.29
CA ILE A 5 18.56 -31.92 -12.56
C ILE A 5 17.44 -32.16 -13.61
N PRO A 6 16.94 -33.39 -13.77
CA PRO A 6 15.90 -33.68 -14.76
C PRO A 6 14.55 -33.12 -14.30
N GLY A 7 13.94 -32.24 -15.12
CA GLY A 7 12.59 -31.70 -14.89
C GLY A 7 12.42 -30.20 -15.13
N SER A 8 13.51 -29.44 -15.31
CA SER A 8 13.45 -28.00 -15.53
C SER A 8 13.23 -27.66 -17.01
N LEU A 9 11.98 -27.73 -17.48
CA LEU A 9 11.54 -27.23 -18.80
C LEU A 9 11.41 -25.70 -18.86
N VAL A 10 12.00 -24.97 -17.91
CA VAL A 10 11.90 -23.51 -17.85
C VAL A 10 13.12 -22.90 -18.52
N ASN A 11 12.90 -22.32 -19.69
CA ASN A 11 13.87 -21.51 -20.41
C ASN A 11 14.42 -20.40 -19.48
N LYS A 12 15.70 -20.47 -19.12
CA LYS A 12 16.36 -19.56 -18.16
C LYS A 12 16.32 -18.07 -18.54
N THR A 13 15.98 -17.76 -19.80
CA THR A 13 15.88 -16.41 -20.34
C THR A 13 14.47 -15.81 -20.27
N LYS A 14 13.44 -16.60 -19.94
CA LYS A 14 12.04 -16.14 -19.87
C LYS A 14 11.60 -16.17 -18.40
N LYS A 15 11.36 -14.99 -17.79
CA LYS A 15 10.71 -14.91 -16.48
C LYS A 15 9.26 -15.38 -16.62
N HIS A 16 9.06 -16.70 -16.57
CA HIS A 16 7.82 -17.39 -16.90
C HIS A 16 6.63 -16.97 -16.02
N PHE A 17 6.87 -16.37 -14.86
CA PHE A 17 5.84 -16.00 -13.89
C PHE A 17 5.24 -14.59 -14.10
N MET A 18 5.96 -13.68 -14.76
CA MET A 18 5.51 -12.29 -14.93
C MET A 18 4.50 -12.24 -16.10
N GLY A 19 3.22 -12.10 -15.80
CA GLY A 19 2.13 -12.07 -16.79
C GLY A 19 1.26 -13.34 -16.86
N MET A 20 1.55 -14.37 -16.06
CA MET A 20 0.61 -15.47 -15.84
C MET A 20 -0.42 -15.05 -14.78
N SER A 21 -1.69 -15.44 -14.97
CA SER A 21 -2.69 -15.34 -13.91
C SER A 21 -2.26 -16.20 -12.72
N ALA A 22 -2.61 -15.76 -11.50
CA ALA A 22 -2.37 -16.57 -10.31
C ALA A 22 -3.00 -17.97 -10.50
N PRO A 23 -2.29 -19.06 -10.13
CA PRO A 23 -2.85 -20.41 -10.20
C PRO A 23 -4.16 -20.51 -9.40
N ALA A 24 -5.12 -21.27 -9.93
CA ALA A 24 -6.40 -21.49 -9.24
C ALA A 24 -6.18 -22.13 -7.85
N GLY A 25 -6.77 -21.54 -6.81
CA GLY A 25 -6.61 -21.99 -5.42
C GLY A 25 -5.30 -21.57 -4.74
N TYR A 26 -4.47 -20.73 -5.38
CA TYR A 26 -3.29 -20.16 -4.73
C TYR A 26 -3.70 -19.23 -3.58
N VAL A 27 -3.24 -19.56 -2.37
CA VAL A 27 -3.30 -18.68 -1.20
C VAL A 27 -1.92 -18.07 -0.99
N ALA A 28 -1.84 -16.74 -1.05
CA ALA A 28 -0.59 -16.02 -0.87
C ALA A 28 0.01 -16.33 0.51
N GLY A 29 1.31 -16.67 0.56
CA GLY A 29 1.98 -17.06 1.81
C GLY A 29 1.97 -18.55 2.11
N VAL A 30 0.82 -19.20 1.95
CA VAL A 30 0.67 -20.62 2.27
C VAL A 30 1.48 -21.50 1.32
N GLY A 31 1.40 -21.26 0.00
CA GLY A 31 2.11 -22.05 -1.00
C GLY A 31 3.65 -21.97 -0.94
N ARG A 32 4.20 -20.96 -0.24
CA ARG A 32 5.65 -20.83 0.04
C ARG A 32 6.05 -21.35 1.43
N GLY A 33 5.09 -21.88 2.19
CA GLY A 33 5.31 -22.31 3.59
C GLY A 33 5.54 -21.15 4.56
N ALA A 34 5.09 -19.93 4.24
CA ALA A 34 5.25 -18.81 5.15
C ALA A 34 4.14 -18.83 6.20
N THR A 35 4.55 -19.00 7.44
CA THR A 35 3.74 -18.80 8.64
C THR A 35 4.17 -17.49 9.30
N GLY A 36 3.22 -16.68 9.78
CA GLY A 36 3.56 -15.50 10.59
C GLY A 36 4.32 -15.91 11.85
N PHE A 37 5.30 -15.11 12.27
CA PHE A 37 5.92 -15.33 13.57
C PHE A 37 4.90 -14.97 14.66
N THR A 38 4.77 -15.82 15.68
CA THR A 38 3.91 -15.54 16.85
C THR A 38 4.45 -14.30 17.56
N THR A 39 3.72 -13.20 17.47
CA THR A 39 3.98 -11.97 18.21
C THR A 39 3.29 -12.01 19.58
N ARG A 40 3.57 -11.02 20.43
CA ARG A 40 2.97 -10.93 21.77
C ARG A 40 1.44 -10.87 21.75
N SER A 41 0.85 -10.37 20.67
CA SER A 41 -0.60 -10.26 20.49
C SER A 41 -1.27 -11.60 20.18
N ASP A 42 -0.52 -12.58 19.67
CA ASP A 42 -1.02 -13.92 19.30
C ASP A 42 -1.19 -14.86 20.51
N ILE A 43 -0.75 -14.45 21.70
CA ILE A 43 -0.83 -15.22 22.95
C ILE A 43 -2.09 -14.80 23.75
N GLY A 44 -3.24 -14.80 23.09
CA GLY A 44 -4.56 -14.48 23.68
C GLY A 44 -5.55 -15.65 23.57
N PRO A 45 -6.67 -15.65 24.29
CA PRO A 45 -7.60 -16.79 24.37
C PRO A 45 -8.34 -17.18 23.06
N GLY A 46 -8.02 -16.54 21.92
CA GLY A 46 -8.60 -16.82 20.60
C GLY A 46 -7.56 -17.26 19.57
N VAL A 47 -6.60 -18.11 19.94
CA VAL A 47 -5.54 -18.53 19.02
C VAL A 47 -6.08 -19.47 17.94
N ASP A 48 -6.15 -19.01 16.70
CA ASP A 48 -6.14 -19.87 15.51
C ASP A 48 -4.69 -20.16 15.13
N LEU A 49 -4.05 -21.11 15.82
CA LEU A 49 -2.74 -21.60 15.39
C LEU A 49 -2.91 -22.26 14.01
N PRO A 50 -2.05 -21.95 13.02
CA PRO A 50 -2.04 -22.70 11.78
C PRO A 50 -1.71 -24.16 12.09
N ALA A 51 -2.63 -25.06 11.75
CA ALA A 51 -2.45 -26.50 11.92
C ALA A 51 -1.17 -26.94 11.17
N ASP A 52 -0.16 -27.31 11.94
CA ASP A 52 1.05 -27.96 11.42
C ASP A 52 0.62 -29.26 10.73
N PRO A 53 0.92 -29.45 9.42
CA PRO A 53 0.60 -30.70 8.73
C PRO A 53 1.37 -31.92 9.28
N GLY A 54 2.28 -31.74 10.25
CA GLY A 54 2.99 -32.80 10.96
C GLY A 54 2.27 -33.44 12.16
N MET A 55 1.12 -32.94 12.61
CA MET A 55 0.40 -33.46 13.79
C MET A 55 -1.01 -33.95 13.46
N ALA A 56 -1.14 -34.75 12.40
CA ALA A 56 -2.38 -35.49 12.11
C ALA A 56 -2.50 -36.68 13.07
N GLY A 57 -3.01 -36.46 14.29
CA GLY A 57 -3.08 -37.55 15.25
C GLY A 57 -3.87 -37.38 16.54
N ALA A 58 -4.67 -36.33 16.77
CA ALA A 58 -5.61 -36.31 17.90
C ALA A 58 -6.55 -35.10 17.86
N ALA A 59 -7.71 -35.23 17.21
CA ALA A 59 -8.97 -34.60 17.64
C ALA A 59 -10.06 -34.94 16.61
N ALA A 60 -10.68 -36.10 16.80
CA ALA A 60 -11.96 -36.39 16.19
C ALA A 60 -13.03 -35.53 16.90
N GLY A 61 -13.79 -34.76 16.12
CA GLY A 61 -15.10 -34.25 16.55
C GLY A 61 -15.23 -32.73 16.60
N ALA A 62 -15.47 -32.10 15.46
CA ALA A 62 -16.32 -30.91 15.36
C ALA A 62 -16.90 -30.79 13.95
N THR A 63 -18.22 -30.66 13.87
CA THR A 63 -19.05 -30.52 12.66
C THR A 63 -18.65 -29.32 11.79
N PRO A 64 -18.89 -29.34 10.46
CA PRO A 64 -18.54 -28.23 9.59
C PRO A 64 -19.43 -27.03 9.92
N ALA A 65 -18.86 -26.02 10.59
CA ALA A 65 -19.51 -24.74 10.78
C ALA A 65 -19.75 -24.12 9.40
N LYS A 66 -21.00 -23.70 9.16
CA LYS A 66 -21.37 -22.88 8.01
C LYS A 66 -20.39 -21.71 7.92
N LYS A 67 -19.78 -21.52 6.75
CA LYS A 67 -19.03 -20.30 6.42
C LYS A 67 -19.87 -19.08 6.86
N PRO A 68 -19.37 -18.23 7.76
CA PRO A 68 -19.79 -16.84 7.73
C PRO A 68 -19.48 -16.37 6.31
N LYS A 69 -20.41 -15.64 5.72
CA LYS A 69 -20.14 -14.87 4.52
C LYS A 69 -18.99 -13.93 4.92
N ASP A 70 -17.80 -14.15 4.37
CA ASP A 70 -16.68 -13.22 4.48
C ASP A 70 -17.23 -11.86 4.04
N ASP A 71 -17.54 -11.00 4.99
CA ASP A 71 -17.45 -9.56 4.75
C ASP A 71 -15.96 -9.28 4.81
N ASP A 72 -15.30 -9.52 3.68
CA ASP A 72 -13.90 -9.19 3.41
C ASP A 72 -13.72 -7.65 3.45
N ASN A 73 -14.01 -7.03 4.60
CA ASN A 73 -13.71 -5.63 4.94
C ASN A 73 -12.81 -5.53 6.17
N ASP A 74 -12.11 -6.62 6.49
CA ASP A 74 -10.88 -6.59 7.29
C ASP A 74 -9.75 -6.03 6.42
N GLU A 75 -9.89 -4.78 5.98
CA GLU A 75 -8.73 -4.04 5.49
C GLU A 75 -7.72 -4.02 6.64
N PRO A 76 -6.50 -4.57 6.45
CA PRO A 76 -5.54 -4.73 7.53
C PRO A 76 -5.28 -3.35 8.12
N GLU A 77 -5.45 -3.22 9.42
CA GLU A 77 -5.17 -1.98 10.14
C GLU A 77 -3.77 -1.50 9.73
N ASP A 78 -3.69 -0.28 9.19
CA ASP A 78 -2.43 0.28 8.70
C ASP A 78 -1.57 0.74 9.88
N LEU A 79 -1.00 -0.22 10.60
CA LEU A 79 -0.19 -0.03 11.79
C LEU A 79 1.27 0.34 11.47
N ASN A 80 1.51 0.89 10.27
CA ASN A 80 2.84 1.33 9.88
C ASN A 80 3.21 2.66 10.60
N ASP A 81 4.51 2.89 10.79
CA ASP A 81 5.01 4.11 11.45
C ASP A 81 4.70 5.40 10.67
N ALA A 82 4.39 5.33 9.37
CA ALA A 82 4.03 6.50 8.57
C ALA A 82 2.58 6.95 8.81
N ASN A 83 1.73 6.05 9.30
CA ASN A 83 0.36 6.32 9.73
C ASN A 83 0.30 6.68 11.22
N TYR A 84 1.36 6.43 11.99
CA TYR A 84 1.44 6.78 13.41
C TYR A 84 1.94 8.22 13.61
N ASP A 85 1.17 9.01 14.33
CA ASP A 85 1.58 10.29 14.91
C ASP A 85 1.69 10.19 16.44
N GLU A 86 2.65 10.89 17.05
CA GLU A 86 2.89 10.82 18.50
C GLU A 86 1.75 11.45 19.31
N PHE A 87 1.06 12.45 18.75
CA PHE A 87 -0.03 13.14 19.42
C PHE A 87 -1.40 12.51 19.12
N GLU A 88 -1.68 12.26 17.84
CA GLU A 88 -2.99 11.77 17.38
C GLU A 88 -3.09 10.23 17.34
N GLY A 89 -1.96 9.51 17.45
CA GLY A 89 -1.90 8.05 17.35
C GLY A 89 -1.92 7.55 15.90
N TYR A 90 -2.47 6.35 15.67
CA TYR A 90 -2.64 5.83 14.32
C TYR A 90 -3.74 6.58 13.57
N GLY A 91 -3.44 7.04 12.37
CA GLY A 91 -4.40 7.67 11.47
C GLY A 91 -5.49 6.70 11.01
N GLY A 92 -6.68 7.26 10.79
CA GLY A 92 -7.88 6.50 10.42
C GLY A 92 -9.00 6.64 11.46
N SER A 93 -10.24 6.50 11.02
CA SER A 93 -11.41 6.52 11.92
C SER A 93 -11.81 5.10 12.29
N LEU A 94 -11.86 4.80 13.59
CA LEU A 94 -12.27 3.49 14.11
C LEU A 94 -13.76 3.22 13.93
N PHE A 95 -14.59 4.26 13.92
CA PHE A 95 -16.06 4.16 13.94
C PHE A 95 -16.70 4.18 12.54
N ALA A 96 -15.90 4.29 11.48
CA ALA A 96 -16.41 4.35 10.11
C ALA A 96 -17.08 3.05 9.63
N LYS A 97 -16.87 1.94 10.34
CA LYS A 97 -17.41 0.60 10.01
C LYS A 97 -18.72 0.27 10.73
N ASP A 98 -19.08 1.06 11.75
CA ASP A 98 -20.29 0.78 12.52
C ASP A 98 -21.55 1.09 11.69
N PRO A 99 -22.67 0.41 11.94
CA PRO A 99 -23.93 0.71 11.27
C PRO A 99 -24.30 2.19 11.49
N TYR A 100 -24.37 2.94 10.40
CA TYR A 100 -24.68 4.37 10.42
C TYR A 100 -26.12 4.59 10.00
N ASP A 101 -26.94 5.07 10.93
CA ASP A 101 -28.35 5.32 10.70
C ASP A 101 -28.66 6.80 10.44
N LYS A 102 -29.95 7.11 10.31
CA LYS A 102 -30.39 8.47 10.01
C LYS A 102 -30.24 9.41 11.21
N ASP A 103 -30.34 8.88 12.42
CA ASP A 103 -30.22 9.65 13.64
C ASP A 103 -28.74 10.01 13.87
N ASP A 104 -27.81 9.10 13.53
CA ASP A 104 -26.36 9.37 13.49
C ASP A 104 -26.04 10.50 12.50
N GLN A 105 -26.65 10.49 11.31
CA GLN A 105 -26.48 11.57 10.32
C GLN A 105 -26.95 12.91 10.86
N GLU A 106 -28.15 12.96 11.47
CA GLU A 106 -28.66 14.21 12.05
C GLU A 106 -27.77 14.70 13.20
N ALA A 107 -27.26 13.78 14.02
CA ALA A 107 -26.32 14.11 15.08
C ALA A 107 -25.03 14.72 14.52
N ASP A 108 -24.42 14.10 13.51
CA ASP A 108 -23.20 14.62 12.87
C ASP A 108 -23.42 15.99 12.24
N GLU A 109 -24.58 16.23 11.61
CA GLU A 109 -24.94 17.54 11.05
C GLU A 109 -25.04 18.61 12.16
N ILE A 110 -25.63 18.28 13.32
CA ILE A 110 -25.73 19.18 14.46
C ILE A 110 -24.35 19.46 15.07
N TYR A 111 -23.54 18.44 15.32
CA TYR A 111 -22.20 18.61 15.89
C TYR A 111 -21.28 19.37 14.94
N HIS A 112 -21.33 19.07 13.65
CA HIS A 112 -20.59 19.83 12.63
C HIS A 112 -21.03 21.30 12.62
N ALA A 113 -22.33 21.59 12.72
CA ALA A 113 -22.82 22.98 12.80
C ALA A 113 -22.31 23.71 14.05
N VAL A 114 -22.20 23.02 15.19
CA VAL A 114 -21.62 23.56 16.42
C VAL A 114 -20.14 23.90 16.22
N ASP A 115 -19.34 23.01 15.65
CA ASP A 115 -17.91 23.24 15.40
C ASP A 115 -17.70 24.39 14.42
N MET A 116 -18.49 24.42 13.33
CA MET A 116 -18.46 25.54 12.37
C MET A 116 -18.76 26.88 13.05
N ARG A 117 -19.77 26.94 13.93
CA ARG A 117 -20.09 28.15 14.69
C ARG A 117 -18.98 28.54 15.67
N GLN A 118 -18.30 27.58 16.28
CA GLN A 118 -17.16 27.88 17.15
C GLN A 118 -16.00 28.51 16.36
N ASP A 119 -15.80 28.03 15.13
CA ASP A 119 -14.75 28.47 14.22
C ASP A 119 -15.02 29.82 13.54
N GLU A 120 -16.29 30.18 13.33
CA GLU A 120 -16.73 31.45 12.73
C GLU A 120 -16.09 32.69 13.36
N ARG A 121 -15.87 32.69 14.69
CA ARG A 121 -15.33 33.85 15.43
C ARG A 121 -14.03 34.42 14.88
N ARG A 122 -13.19 33.60 14.23
CA ARG A 122 -11.93 34.03 13.61
C ARG A 122 -11.71 33.41 12.23
N ARG A 123 -12.76 32.88 11.61
CA ARG A 123 -12.68 32.13 10.36
C ARG A 123 -11.98 32.94 9.27
N ASP A 124 -12.48 34.13 8.96
CA ASP A 124 -11.93 34.98 7.90
C ASP A 124 -10.45 35.33 8.11
N TYR A 125 -10.06 35.64 9.35
CA TYR A 125 -8.67 35.96 9.66
C TYR A 125 -7.77 34.72 9.53
N ARG A 126 -8.21 33.58 10.07
CA ARG A 126 -7.48 32.31 10.06
C ARG A 126 -7.32 31.79 8.63
N GLU A 127 -8.40 31.76 7.86
CA GLU A 127 -8.41 31.33 6.45
C GLU A 127 -7.57 32.26 5.59
N ARG A 128 -7.68 33.59 5.75
CA ARG A 128 -6.83 34.53 5.01
C ARG A 128 -5.35 34.34 5.33
N LYS A 129 -4.99 34.24 6.61
CA LYS A 129 -3.61 33.99 7.02
C LYS A 129 -3.09 32.65 6.53
N TYR A 130 -3.90 31.60 6.61
CA TYR A 130 -3.55 30.28 6.10
C TYR A 130 -3.35 30.31 4.59
N LYS A 131 -4.25 30.98 3.85
CA LYS A 131 -4.16 31.14 2.40
C LYS A 131 -2.90 31.91 1.99
N GLU A 132 -2.63 33.05 2.63
CA GLU A 132 -1.41 33.84 2.41
C GLU A 132 -0.15 33.02 2.72
N ALA A 133 -0.14 32.28 3.84
CA ALA A 133 1.00 31.44 4.23
C ALA A 133 1.23 30.29 3.24
N VAL A 134 0.18 29.59 2.82
CA VAL A 134 0.25 28.51 1.83
C VAL A 134 0.69 29.05 0.47
N GLU A 135 0.19 30.21 0.05
CA GLU A 135 0.60 30.86 -1.20
C GLU A 135 2.07 31.27 -1.18
N ASN A 136 2.51 31.94 -0.11
CA ASN A 136 3.92 32.32 0.06
C ASN A 136 4.82 31.09 0.12
N TYR A 137 4.43 30.05 0.87
CA TYR A 137 5.17 28.80 0.93
C TYR A 137 5.29 28.13 -0.45
N ARG A 138 4.21 28.12 -1.24
CA ARG A 138 4.23 27.57 -2.61
C ARG A 138 5.08 28.41 -3.56
N LYS A 139 5.15 29.73 -3.36
CA LYS A 139 6.03 30.62 -4.13
C LYS A 139 7.50 30.43 -3.76
N GLU A 140 7.81 30.30 -2.47
CA GLU A 140 9.18 30.10 -1.98
C GLU A 140 9.70 28.67 -2.24
N ARG A 141 8.84 27.67 -2.08
CA ARG A 141 9.14 26.25 -2.24
C ARG A 141 8.09 25.58 -3.13
N PRO A 142 8.10 25.86 -4.45
CA PRO A 142 7.20 25.19 -5.37
C PRO A 142 7.46 23.69 -5.37
N LYS A 143 6.41 22.87 -5.46
CA LYS A 143 6.56 21.41 -5.57
C LYS A 143 7.37 21.08 -6.83
N ILE A 144 8.20 20.03 -6.78
CA ILE A 144 9.04 19.61 -7.91
C ILE A 144 8.21 19.49 -9.20
N GLN A 145 7.05 18.83 -9.13
CA GLN A 145 6.14 18.68 -10.28
C GLN A 145 5.62 20.03 -10.83
N GLN A 146 5.47 21.06 -9.99
CA GLN A 146 5.03 22.39 -10.43
C GLN A 146 6.16 23.14 -11.16
N GLN A 147 7.41 22.95 -10.73
CA GLN A 147 8.60 23.52 -11.40
C GLN A 147 8.77 23.01 -12.83
N PHE A 148 8.34 21.77 -13.09
CA PHE A 148 8.42 21.13 -14.42
C PHE A 148 7.07 21.10 -15.16
N SER A 149 6.06 21.83 -14.69
CA SER A 149 4.71 21.77 -15.29
C SER A 149 4.66 22.33 -16.71
N ASP A 150 5.46 23.36 -16.98
CA ASP A 150 5.66 23.96 -18.30
C ASP A 150 6.40 23.02 -19.26
N LEU A 151 7.48 22.38 -18.79
CA LEU A 151 8.24 21.38 -19.55
C LEU A 151 7.40 20.12 -19.81
N ARG A 152 6.59 19.69 -18.84
CA ARG A 152 5.63 18.59 -19.04
C ARG A 152 4.58 18.94 -20.09
N ARG A 153 4.11 20.20 -20.14
CA ARG A 153 3.18 20.65 -21.19
C ARG A 153 3.85 20.68 -22.56
N GLN A 154 5.11 21.08 -22.65
CA GLN A 154 5.88 21.03 -23.89
C GLN A 154 6.13 19.58 -24.35
N LEU A 155 6.32 18.64 -23.43
CA LEU A 155 6.43 17.21 -23.75
C LEU A 155 5.21 16.64 -24.49
N ALA A 156 4.03 17.27 -24.37
CA ALA A 156 2.85 16.86 -25.12
C ALA A 156 2.94 17.13 -26.63
N THR A 157 3.86 17.98 -27.08
CA THR A 157 4.05 18.25 -28.52
C THR A 157 4.94 17.21 -29.22
N VAL A 158 5.66 16.38 -28.44
CA VAL A 158 6.57 15.34 -28.96
C VAL A 158 5.76 14.17 -29.50
N LYS A 159 6.03 13.76 -30.74
CA LYS A 159 5.30 12.66 -31.40
C LYS A 159 5.76 11.30 -30.90
N GLU A 160 4.90 10.29 -31.03
CA GLU A 160 5.24 8.91 -30.67
C GLU A 160 6.45 8.35 -31.44
N GLU A 161 6.64 8.76 -32.70
CA GLU A 161 7.83 8.41 -33.49
C GLU A 161 9.11 8.93 -32.84
N GLU A 162 9.09 10.16 -32.31
CA GLU A 162 10.22 10.77 -31.61
C GLU A 162 10.49 10.05 -30.28
N TRP A 163 9.44 9.63 -29.57
CA TRP A 163 9.55 8.77 -28.37
C TRP A 163 10.21 7.43 -28.68
N ALA A 164 9.86 6.79 -29.79
CA ALA A 164 10.46 5.52 -30.21
C ALA A 164 11.94 5.67 -30.63
N SER A 165 12.37 6.88 -31.00
CA SER A 165 13.73 7.17 -31.45
C SER A 165 14.71 7.61 -30.35
N ILE A 166 14.26 7.67 -29.08
CA ILE A 166 15.11 8.06 -27.95
C ILE A 166 16.26 7.04 -27.80
N PRO A 167 17.54 7.47 -27.88
CA PRO A 167 18.66 6.57 -27.69
C PRO A 167 18.83 6.13 -26.23
N GLU A 168 19.31 4.90 -26.05
CA GLU A 168 19.68 4.40 -24.72
C GLU A 168 20.92 5.11 -24.16
N VAL A 169 20.99 5.17 -22.82
CA VAL A 169 22.13 5.78 -22.10
C VAL A 169 23.40 4.93 -22.24
N GLY A 170 24.14 5.12 -23.33
CA GLY A 170 25.44 4.48 -23.51
C GLY A 170 26.46 4.83 -22.42
N ASP A 171 27.59 4.10 -22.35
CA ASP A 171 28.66 4.36 -21.38
C ASP A 171 29.55 5.55 -21.82
N SER A 172 29.00 6.76 -21.69
CA SER A 172 29.66 8.02 -22.06
C SER A 172 30.97 8.29 -21.32
N ARG A 173 31.19 7.68 -20.15
CA ARG A 173 32.37 7.89 -19.29
C ARG A 173 33.26 6.66 -19.16
N ASN A 174 33.04 5.63 -20.00
CA ASN A 174 33.70 4.32 -19.94
C ASN A 174 33.79 3.75 -18.51
N ARG A 175 32.77 4.00 -17.67
CA ARG A 175 32.77 3.58 -16.25
C ARG A 175 32.77 2.06 -16.14
N SER A 176 32.11 1.37 -17.05
CA SER A 176 32.09 -0.09 -17.11
C SER A 176 33.50 -0.66 -17.30
N LYS A 177 34.35 0.01 -18.10
CA LYS A 177 35.75 -0.37 -18.31
C LYS A 177 36.67 0.03 -17.16
N ARG A 178 36.40 1.18 -16.51
CA ARG A 178 37.24 1.70 -15.42
C ARG A 178 37.01 1.00 -14.09
N ASN A 179 35.79 0.53 -13.85
CA ASN A 179 35.44 -0.24 -12.66
C ASN A 179 34.79 -1.56 -13.10
N PRO A 180 35.57 -2.48 -13.69
CA PRO A 180 35.06 -3.81 -13.96
C PRO A 180 34.67 -4.39 -12.61
N ARG A 181 33.37 -4.52 -12.38
CA ARG A 181 32.87 -5.26 -11.22
C ARG A 181 33.46 -6.66 -11.33
N MET A 182 34.34 -7.01 -10.40
CA MET A 182 34.69 -8.41 -10.16
C MET A 182 33.44 -9.03 -9.53
N GLU A 183 32.57 -9.58 -10.36
CA GLU A 183 31.64 -10.63 -9.92
C GLU A 183 32.42 -11.93 -9.70
#